data_AF-A0A8J2JBS8-F1
#
_entry.id   AF-A0A8J2JBS8-F1
#
_cell.length_a   1.000
_cell.length_b   1.000
_cell.length_c   1.000
_cell.angle_alpha   90.00
_cell.angle_beta   90.00
_cell.angle_gamma   90.00
#
_symmetry.space_group_name_H-M   'P 1'
#
loop_
_entity.id
_entity.type
_entity.pdbx_description
1 polymer ?
#
loop_
_entity_poly.entity_id
_entity_poly.type
_entity_poly.pdbx_seq_one_letter_code
_entity_poly.pdbx_strand_id
1 'polypeptide(L)' 'MNWREEVNFEGIKLWDVPKEYRDLLPEKIIGFDKENSPVVLTSFGKWDLKRVVQEMG' A
#
# COMPACT_ATOMS: atom_id res chain seq x y z
N MET A 1 -3.08 -23.09 -6.13
CA MET A 1 -2.54 -21.89 -5.43
C MET A 1 -3.50 -20.76 -5.73
N ASN A 2 -4.36 -20.43 -4.77
CA ASN A 2 -5.34 -19.35 -4.91
C ASN A 2 -4.85 -18.22 -4.01
N TRP A 3 -4.14 -17.27 -4.61
CA TRP A 3 -3.56 -16.13 -3.90
C TRP A 3 -4.61 -15.37 -3.05
N ARG A 4 -5.87 -15.29 -3.52
CA ARG A 4 -6.95 -14.60 -2.78
C ARG A 4 -7.29 -15.28 -1.46
N GLU A 5 -7.23 -16.61 -1.43
CA GLU A 5 -7.44 -17.40 -0.21
C GLU A 5 -6.22 -17.28 0.72
N GLU A 6 -5.02 -17.32 0.15
CA GLU A 6 -3.75 -17.23 0.89
C GLU A 6 -3.59 -15.90 1.65
N VAL A 7 -4.06 -14.79 1.07
CA VAL A 7 -3.99 -13.46 1.70
C VAL A 7 -5.27 -13.05 2.42
N ASN A 8 -6.28 -13.93 2.50
CA ASN A 8 -7.62 -13.61 3.02
C ASN A 8 -8.18 -12.30 2.43
N PHE A 9 -8.23 -12.22 1.10
CA PHE A 9 -8.54 -10.99 0.38
C PHE A 9 -9.89 -10.36 0.79
N GLU A 10 -10.88 -11.18 1.11
CA GLU A 10 -12.19 -10.70 1.57
C GLU A 10 -12.11 -9.96 2.92
N GLY A 11 -11.11 -10.28 3.76
CA GLY A 11 -10.84 -9.59 5.01
C GLY A 11 -10.16 -8.23 4.86
N ILE A 12 -9.57 -7.91 3.71
CA ILE A 12 -8.81 -6.67 3.50
C ILE A 12 -9.68 -5.42 3.62
N LYS A 13 -10.96 -5.48 3.22
CA LYS A 13 -11.89 -4.34 3.33
C LYS A 13 -12.15 -3.91 4.78
N LEU A 14 -11.90 -4.80 5.73
CA LEU A 14 -12.07 -4.57 7.17
C LEU A 14 -10.73 -4.34 7.88
N TRP A 15 -9.62 -4.41 7.14
CA TRP A 15 -8.31 -4.22 7.72
C TRP A 15 -8.05 -2.74 7.99
N ASP A 16 -8.01 -2.37 9.26
CA ASP A 16 -7.52 -1.07 9.67
C ASP A 16 -6.00 -1.07 9.54
N VAL A 17 -5.51 -0.52 8.43
CA VAL A 17 -4.06 -0.39 8.18
C VAL A 17 -3.46 0.42 9.34
N PRO A 18 -2.53 -0.17 10.12
CA PRO A 18 -1.99 0.52 11.28
C PRO A 18 -1.33 1.83 10.86
N LYS A 19 -1.42 2.84 11.73
CA LYS A 19 -1.05 4.23 11.41
C LYS A 19 0.40 4.34 10.92
N GLU A 20 1.27 3.52 11.49
CA GLU A 20 2.68 3.38 11.15
C GLU A 20 2.86 3.03 9.66
N TYR A 21 2.05 2.14 9.12
CA TYR A 21 2.10 1.76 7.71
C TYR A 21 1.62 2.90 6.78
N ARG A 22 0.64 3.70 7.22
CA ARG A 22 0.15 4.84 6.42
C ARG A 22 1.20 5.93 6.28
N ASP A 23 1.99 6.14 7.32
CA ASP A 23 3.05 7.15 7.33
C ASP A 23 4.33 6.65 6.62
N LEU A 24 4.54 5.32 6.57
CA LEU A 24 5.69 4.70 5.94
C LEU A 24 5.54 4.42 4.43
N LEU A 25 4.30 4.29 3.94
CA LEU A 25 4.04 4.03 2.52
C LEU A 25 4.00 5.35 1.73
N PRO A 26 4.94 5.59 0.80
CA PRO A 26 5.02 6.84 0.04
C PRO A 26 4.05 6.88 -1.15
N GLU A 27 2.97 6.09 -1.09
CA GLU A 27 2.03 5.84 -2.18
C GLU A 27 0.81 6.74 -2.04
N LYS A 28 0.39 7.37 -3.15
CA LYS A 28 -0.84 8.17 -3.19
C LYS A 28 -1.53 8.00 -4.53
N ILE A 29 -2.86 7.94 -4.52
CA ILE A 29 -3.66 8.15 -5.73
C ILE A 29 -3.69 9.65 -6.01
N ILE A 30 -3.20 10.07 -7.17
CA ILE A 30 -3.04 11.50 -7.51
C ILE A 30 -4.06 11.99 -8.55
N GLY A 31 -4.87 11.09 -9.10
CA GLY A 31 -5.89 11.43 -10.09
C GLY A 31 -6.21 10.25 -10.99
N PHE A 32 -6.77 10.57 -12.15
CA PHE A 32 -7.08 9.61 -13.21
C PHE A 32 -6.38 10.04 -14.50
N ASP A 33 -6.00 9.07 -15.32
CA ASP A 33 -5.45 9.33 -16.65
C ASP A 33 -6.57 9.67 -17.67
N LYS A 34 -6.19 9.77 -18.96
CA LYS A 34 -7.12 10.11 -20.05
C LYS A 34 -8.19 9.05 -20.30
N GLU A 35 -7.98 7.82 -19.83
CA GLU A 35 -8.88 6.68 -19.97
C GLU A 35 -9.67 6.43 -18.68
N ASN A 36 -9.61 7.36 -17.72
CA ASN A 36 -10.23 7.25 -16.41
C ASN A 36 -9.66 6.10 -15.54
N SER A 37 -8.41 5.72 -15.77
CA SER A 37 -7.69 4.78 -14.90
C SER A 37 -7.04 5.53 -13.74
N PRO A 38 -7.11 5.02 -12.50
CA PRO A 38 -6.49 5.69 -11.35
C PRO A 38 -4.96 5.68 -11.46
N VAL A 39 -4.34 6.81 -11.18
CA VAL A 39 -2.88 6.99 -11.19
C VAL A 39 -2.34 6.94 -9.77
N VAL A 40 -1.46 5.99 -9.50
CA VAL A 40 -0.74 5.83 -8.24
C VAL A 40 0.68 6.38 -8.38
N LEU A 41 1.08 7.25 -7.46
CA LEU A 41 2.43 7.80 -7.38
C LEU A 41 3.16 7.18 -6.19
N THR A 42 4.33 6.58 -6.45
CA THR A 42 5.23 6.01 -5.43
C THR A 42 6.54 6.79 -5.41
N SER A 43 6.84 7.46 -4.29
CA SER A 43 8.09 8.22 -4.15
C SER A 43 9.23 7.38 -3.57
N PHE A 44 9.89 6.57 -4.39
CA PHE A 44 10.97 5.66 -3.95
C PHE A 44 12.09 6.34 -3.14
N GLY A 45 12.49 7.56 -3.51
CA GLY A 45 13.51 8.31 -2.77
C GLY A 45 13.09 8.79 -1.37
N LYS A 46 11.80 8.71 -1.04
CA LYS A 46 11.25 9.02 0.29
C LYS A 46 10.93 7.77 1.09
N TRP A 47 11.16 6.58 0.53
CA TRP A 47 10.81 5.33 1.19
C TRP A 47 11.92 4.93 2.16
N ASP A 48 11.66 5.04 3.47
CA ASP A 48 12.57 4.54 4.50
C ASP A 48 12.38 3.03 4.68
N LEU A 49 12.96 2.26 3.76
CA LEU A 49 12.90 0.80 3.78
C LEU A 49 13.51 0.20 5.05
N LYS A 50 14.50 0.86 5.65
CA LYS A 50 15.12 0.38 6.89
C LYS A 50 14.11 0.43 8.04
N ARG A 51 13.39 1.55 8.16
CA ARG A 51 12.35 1.72 9.16
C ARG A 51 11.18 0.78 8.95
N VAL A 52 10.75 0.59 7.69
CA VAL A 52 9.72 -0.38 7.30
C VAL A 52 10.07 -1.79 7.78
N VAL A 53 11.28 -2.27 7.51
CA VAL A 53 11.72 -3.62 7.93
C VAL A 53 11.80 -3.76 9.45
N GLN A 54 12.11 -2.68 10.18
CA GLN A 54 12.18 -2.70 11.65
C GLN A 54 10.81 -2.65 12.33
N GLU A 55 9.85 -1.92 11.77
CA GLU A 55 8.51 -1.75 12.35
C GLU A 55 7.52 -2.82 11.88
N MET A 56 7.80 -3.51 10.77
CA MET A 56 6.89 -4.49 10.16
C MET A 56 7.46 -5.92 10.07
N GLY A 57 8.71 -6.14 10.45
CA GLY A 57 9.42 -7.44 10.41
C GLY A 57 9.36 -8.24 11.70
#